data_AF-A0A8R2A5H6-F1
#
_entry.id   AF-A0A8R2A5H6-F1
#
_cell.length_a   1.000
_cell.length_b   1.000
_cell.length_c   1.000
_cell.angle_alpha   90.00
_cell.angle_beta   90.00
_cell.angle_gamma   90.00
#
_symmetry.space_group_name_H-M   'P 1'
#
loop_
_entity.id
_entity.type
_entity.pdbx_description
1 polymer ?
#
loop_
_entity_poly.entity_id
_entity_poly.type
_entity_poly.pdbx_seq_one_letter_code
_entity_poly.pdbx_strand_id
1 'polypeptide(L)'
;MNGPTGVLTGVMVGFLRTINLAIDKVTDIIPADYTANALISVMWDTVIRHQDCDYTKYEQPKIFNYVSSADSPITSKEYIEGTSEHYYESPPLQSMWYGFFIVYTNLWIGMVLKFFLHRIPAALVDFLLIISGKSPKMLKMYAKAENMMGLVRVFSTNQWKFDNSNTVKLLSSLSIEDRDRFEFGMVNFDWKSYIKTSYYGIRKHILKEEISNLDKARSKNRKLFWLHKFCIVLFFYFILQLCWMCIRYICTF
;
A
#
# COMPACT_ATOMS: atom_id res chain seq x y z
N MET A 1 1.33 -10.02 7.40
CA MET A 1 1.91 -8.82 6.78
C MET A 1 0.95 -7.68 7.03
N ASN A 2 1.45 -6.59 7.62
CA ASN A 2 0.64 -5.52 8.18
C ASN A 2 1.00 -4.19 7.50
N GLY A 3 0.12 -3.19 7.58
CA GLY A 3 0.39 -1.82 7.15
C GLY A 3 0.54 -1.62 5.63
N PRO A 4 1.15 -0.50 5.20
CA PRO A 4 1.30 -0.10 3.80
C PRO A 4 2.01 -1.15 2.94
N THR A 5 3.04 -1.81 3.47
CA THR A 5 3.76 -2.91 2.79
C THR A 5 2.83 -4.07 2.44
N GLY A 6 1.83 -4.34 3.30
CA GLY A 6 0.78 -5.31 3.07
C GLY A 6 -0.05 -5.01 1.82
N VAL A 7 -0.49 -3.75 1.73
CA VAL A 7 -1.30 -3.23 0.61
C VAL A 7 -0.46 -3.22 -0.67
N LEU A 8 0.74 -2.65 -0.62
CA LEU A 8 1.65 -2.56 -1.76
C LEU A 8 1.98 -3.94 -2.33
N THR A 9 2.31 -4.93 -1.49
CA THR A 9 2.55 -6.29 -1.97
C THR A 9 1.31 -6.87 -2.65
N GLY A 10 0.12 -6.65 -2.08
CA GLY A 10 -1.15 -7.08 -2.67
C GLY A 10 -1.38 -6.49 -4.06
N VAL A 11 -1.05 -5.22 -4.27
CA VAL A 11 -1.10 -4.55 -5.57
C VAL A 11 -0.06 -5.12 -6.53
N MET A 12 1.20 -5.22 -6.08
CA MET A 12 2.33 -5.70 -6.89
C MET A 12 2.08 -7.09 -7.49
N VAL A 13 1.43 -7.99 -6.75
CA VAL A 13 1.11 -9.34 -7.23
C VAL A 13 -0.24 -9.44 -7.92
N GLY A 14 -0.97 -8.33 -8.11
CA GLY A 14 -2.29 -8.32 -8.74
C GLY A 14 -3.41 -8.96 -7.92
N PHE A 15 -3.21 -9.13 -6.61
CA PHE A 15 -4.25 -9.56 -5.68
C PHE A 15 -5.22 -8.41 -5.38
N LEU A 16 -4.70 -7.22 -5.03
CA LEU A 16 -5.50 -6.02 -4.83
C LEU A 16 -5.61 -5.22 -6.14
N ARG A 17 -6.72 -5.40 -6.84
CA ARG A 17 -7.05 -4.67 -8.08
C ARG A 17 -7.88 -3.39 -7.90
N THR A 18 -8.24 -3.04 -6.68
CA THR A 18 -8.92 -1.78 -6.39
C THR A 18 -8.70 -1.34 -4.95
N ILE A 19 -8.58 -0.02 -4.71
CA ILE A 19 -8.18 0.56 -3.42
C ILE A 19 -9.00 1.84 -3.16
N ASN A 20 -9.50 1.99 -1.93
CA ASN A 20 -10.09 3.24 -1.48
C ASN A 20 -8.99 4.21 -1.02
N LEU A 21 -8.67 5.20 -1.85
CA LEU A 21 -7.52 6.09 -1.66
C LEU A 21 -7.78 7.44 -2.32
N ALA A 22 -7.44 8.52 -1.63
CA ALA A 22 -7.41 9.86 -2.22
C ALA A 22 -6.01 10.15 -2.75
N ILE A 23 -5.82 10.05 -4.06
CA ILE A 23 -4.48 10.08 -4.67
C ILE A 23 -3.78 11.44 -4.56
N ASP A 24 -4.54 12.53 -4.55
CA ASP A 24 -4.00 13.90 -4.49
C ASP A 24 -3.67 14.35 -3.06
N LYS A 25 -3.87 13.48 -2.06
CA LYS A 25 -3.60 13.79 -0.65
C LYS A 25 -2.20 13.30 -0.25
N VAL A 26 -1.55 14.09 0.61
CA VAL A 26 -0.30 13.71 1.26
C VAL A 26 -0.53 12.48 2.14
N THR A 27 0.35 11.49 2.02
CA THR A 27 0.35 10.29 2.85
C THR A 27 1.56 10.30 3.78
N ASP A 28 1.33 10.00 5.05
CA ASP A 28 2.42 9.82 6.01
C ASP A 28 2.98 8.41 5.93
N ILE A 29 4.25 8.29 5.56
CA ILE A 29 4.99 7.03 5.49
C ILE A 29 6.34 7.26 6.17
N ILE A 30 6.62 6.50 7.21
CA ILE A 30 7.90 6.58 7.94
C ILE A 30 8.63 5.24 7.81
N PRO A 31 9.92 5.22 7.44
CA PRO A 31 10.75 4.02 7.50
C PRO A 31 10.82 3.44 8.92
N ALA A 32 10.79 2.11 9.05
CA ALA A 32 10.70 1.46 10.36
C ALA A 32 11.97 1.66 11.20
N ASP A 33 13.13 1.68 10.56
CA ASP A 33 14.44 2.02 11.13
C ASP A 33 14.48 3.46 11.64
N TYR A 34 13.98 4.41 10.85
CA TYR A 34 13.83 5.80 11.26
C TYR A 34 12.89 5.93 12.48
N THR A 35 11.81 5.15 12.53
CA THR A 35 10.90 5.10 13.68
C THR A 35 11.62 4.59 14.94
N ALA A 36 12.45 3.55 14.79
CA ALA A 36 13.24 3.01 15.90
C ALA A 36 14.27 4.02 16.42
N ASN A 37 14.99 4.71 15.53
CA ASN A 37 15.95 5.75 15.89
C ASN A 37 15.28 6.94 16.61
N ALA A 38 14.12 7.38 16.12
CA ALA A 38 13.32 8.40 16.78
C ALA A 38 12.89 7.96 18.19
N LEU A 39 12.43 6.71 18.35
CA LEU A 39 12.01 6.18 19.65
C LEU A 39 13.16 6.14 20.65
N ILE A 40 14.35 5.69 20.24
CA ILE A 40 15.55 5.69 21.09
C ILE A 40 15.90 7.12 21.54
N SER A 41 15.83 8.08 20.62
CA SER A 41 16.11 9.48 20.92
C SER A 41 15.07 10.08 21.88
N VAL A 42 13.79 9.75 21.71
CA VAL A 42 12.70 10.13 22.63
C VAL A 42 12.95 9.55 24.02
N MET A 43 13.40 8.29 24.12
CA MET A 43 13.73 7.68 25.40
C MET A 43 14.88 8.42 26.08
N TRP A 44 15.95 8.75 25.36
CA TRP A 44 17.07 9.52 25.88
C TRP A 44 16.63 10.91 26.41
N ASP A 45 15.90 11.69 25.60
CA ASP A 45 15.38 13.01 26.01
C ASP A 45 14.46 12.90 27.23
N THR A 46 13.65 11.83 27.28
CA THR A 46 12.76 11.58 28.42
C THR A 46 13.55 11.29 29.68
N VAL A 47 14.59 10.46 29.63
CA VAL A 47 15.43 10.16 30.80
C VAL A 47 16.16 11.42 31.27
N ILE A 48 16.81 12.17 30.38
CA ILE A 48 17.56 13.38 30.73
C ILE A 48 16.65 14.43 31.37
N ARG A 49 15.45 14.66 30.82
CA ARG A 49 14.51 15.63 31.38
C ARG A 49 14.04 15.29 32.79
N HIS A 50 13.92 14.00 33.12
CA HIS A 50 13.40 13.54 34.41
C HIS A 50 14.48 13.09 35.39
N GLN A 51 15.75 13.15 35.02
CA GLN A 51 16.86 12.64 35.83
C GLN A 51 16.97 13.37 37.18
N ASP A 52 16.71 14.67 37.20
CA ASP A 52 16.77 15.53 38.39
C ASP A 52 15.38 16.05 38.82
N CYS A 53 14.30 15.47 38.29
CA CYS A 53 12.94 15.91 38.60
C CYS A 53 12.48 15.41 39.99
N ASP A 54 11.84 16.31 40.74
CA ASP A 54 11.07 15.94 41.90
C ASP A 54 9.82 15.17 41.44
N TYR A 55 9.80 13.85 41.68
CA TYR A 55 8.71 12.93 41.31
C TYR A 55 7.35 13.31 41.90
N THR A 56 7.30 14.28 42.82
CA THR A 56 6.05 14.83 43.38
C THR A 56 5.37 15.83 42.43
N LYS A 57 6.05 16.32 41.39
CA LYS A 57 5.51 17.28 40.42
C LYS A 57 4.97 16.56 39.19
N TYR A 58 3.65 16.61 38.99
CA TYR A 58 3.02 16.06 37.79
C TYR A 58 3.35 16.92 36.57
N GLU A 59 4.25 16.44 35.70
CA GLU A 59 4.50 17.04 34.39
C GLU A 59 3.74 16.29 33.29
N GLN A 60 3.07 17.05 32.41
CA GLN A 60 2.41 16.50 31.23
C GLN A 60 3.45 15.85 30.30
N PRO A 61 3.26 14.60 29.87
CA PRO A 61 4.18 13.95 28.95
C PRO A 61 4.32 14.72 27.64
N LYS A 62 5.55 14.94 27.19
CA LYS A 62 5.84 15.56 25.90
C LYS A 62 5.42 14.60 24.77
N ILE A 63 4.57 15.09 23.87
CA ILE A 63 4.10 14.32 22.70
C ILE A 63 5.02 14.59 21.51
N PHE A 64 5.53 13.53 20.90
CA PHE A 64 6.38 13.58 19.71
C PHE A 64 5.62 13.01 18.51
N ASN A 65 4.98 13.87 17.73
CA ASN A 65 4.41 13.45 16.45
C ASN A 65 5.53 13.22 15.46
N TYR A 66 5.63 11.99 14.93
CA TYR A 66 6.61 11.65 13.91
C TYR A 66 5.92 11.36 12.59
N VAL A 67 6.05 12.31 11.66
CA VAL A 67 5.27 12.42 10.43
C VAL A 67 6.16 12.88 9.29
N SER A 68 5.93 12.39 8.08
CA SER A 68 6.69 12.80 6.90
C SER A 68 6.08 14.04 6.27
N SER A 69 4.77 14.24 6.43
CA SER A 69 3.99 15.32 5.83
C SER A 69 4.46 16.73 6.18
N ALA A 70 5.12 16.92 7.32
CA ALA A 70 5.66 18.20 7.75
C ALA A 70 7.01 18.55 7.10
N ASP A 71 7.91 17.56 6.94
CA ASP A 71 9.32 17.80 6.58
C ASP A 71 9.66 17.36 5.15
N SER A 72 8.98 16.34 4.62
CA SER A 72 9.15 15.82 3.26
C SER A 72 7.85 15.18 2.78
N PRO A 73 6.86 16.00 2.37
CA PRO A 73 5.56 15.51 1.96
C PRO A 73 5.67 14.69 0.66
N ILE A 74 4.92 13.60 0.59
CA ILE A 74 4.69 12.83 -0.63
C ILE A 74 3.20 12.58 -0.79
N THR A 75 2.68 12.81 -1.99
CA THR A 75 1.30 12.46 -2.33
C THR A 75 1.18 10.96 -2.58
N SER A 76 -0.01 10.43 -2.34
CA SER A 76 -0.31 9.03 -2.67
C SER A 76 -0.09 8.74 -4.16
N LYS A 77 -0.34 9.73 -5.04
CA LYS A 77 -0.08 9.66 -6.47
C LYS A 77 1.41 9.48 -6.79
N GLU A 78 2.29 10.33 -6.25
CA GLU A 78 3.74 10.25 -6.48
C GLU A 78 4.30 8.90 -5.99
N TYR A 79 3.84 8.42 -4.84
CA TYR A 79 4.23 7.10 -4.33
C TYR A 79 3.79 5.96 -5.28
N ILE A 80 2.57 6.02 -5.80
CA ILE A 80 2.04 5.05 -6.76
C ILE A 80 2.83 5.08 -8.08
N GLU A 81 3.12 6.27 -8.61
CA GLU A 81 3.85 6.42 -9.87
C GLU A 81 5.28 5.87 -9.72
N GLY A 82 6.00 6.25 -8.66
CA GLY A 82 7.34 5.73 -8.40
C GLY A 82 7.37 4.20 -8.20
N THR A 83 6.38 3.63 -7.49
CA THR A 83 6.30 2.16 -7.35
C THR A 83 5.96 1.46 -8.67
N SER A 84 5.16 2.08 -9.53
CA SER A 84 4.74 1.54 -10.83
C SER A 84 5.89 1.48 -11.84
N GLU A 85 6.80 2.44 -11.83
CA GLU A 85 8.02 2.43 -12.66
C GLU A 85 8.82 1.13 -12.45
N HIS A 86 9.05 0.77 -11.18
CA HIS A 86 9.76 -0.46 -10.83
C HIS A 86 8.97 -1.73 -11.15
N TYR A 87 7.63 -1.67 -11.17
CA TYR A 87 6.80 -2.80 -11.58
C TYR A 87 7.03 -3.19 -13.05
N TYR A 88 7.14 -2.23 -13.95
CA TYR A 88 7.35 -2.53 -15.38
C TYR A 88 8.75 -3.07 -15.66
N GLU A 89 9.75 -2.58 -14.94
CA GLU A 89 11.12 -3.08 -15.04
C GLU A 89 11.26 -4.48 -14.45
N SER A 90 10.60 -4.71 -13.32
CA SER A 90 10.84 -5.83 -12.43
C SER A 90 9.56 -6.44 -11.84
N PRO A 91 8.62 -6.94 -12.66
CA PRO A 91 7.36 -7.48 -12.17
C PRO A 91 7.61 -8.72 -11.29
N PRO A 92 6.82 -8.98 -10.23
CA PRO A 92 7.03 -10.16 -9.40
C PRO A 92 6.66 -11.46 -10.14
N LEU A 93 7.47 -12.50 -10.00
CA LEU A 93 7.16 -13.84 -10.52
C LEU A 93 5.92 -14.43 -9.84
N GLN A 94 5.66 -14.10 -8.57
CA GLN A 94 4.47 -14.52 -7.83
C GLN A 94 3.16 -13.83 -8.26
N SER A 95 3.19 -12.93 -9.25
CA SER A 95 1.99 -12.22 -9.73
C SER A 95 0.87 -13.20 -10.09
N MET A 96 -0.32 -12.97 -9.50
CA MET A 96 -1.55 -13.71 -9.73
C MET A 96 -2.34 -13.13 -10.91
N TRP A 97 -2.18 -11.84 -11.16
CA TRP A 97 -2.81 -11.12 -12.26
C TRP A 97 -1.85 -10.06 -12.81
N TYR A 98 -2.15 -9.51 -13.99
CA TYR A 98 -1.44 -8.35 -14.50
C TYR A 98 -1.58 -7.19 -13.53
N GLY A 99 -0.48 -6.46 -13.29
CA GLY A 99 -0.42 -5.35 -12.35
C GLY A 99 -1.22 -4.17 -12.87
N PHE A 100 -2.45 -4.07 -12.38
CA PHE A 100 -3.30 -2.90 -12.51
C PHE A 100 -4.14 -2.79 -11.24
N PHE A 101 -4.52 -1.56 -10.90
CA PHE A 101 -5.52 -1.33 -9.87
C PHE A 101 -6.27 -0.03 -10.15
N ILE A 102 -7.50 0.04 -9.65
CA ILE A 102 -8.36 1.21 -9.79
C ILE A 102 -8.54 1.85 -8.41
N VAL A 103 -8.18 3.11 -8.28
CA VAL A 103 -8.44 3.91 -7.08
C VAL A 103 -9.86 4.47 -7.11
N TYR A 104 -10.50 4.54 -5.94
CA TYR A 104 -11.82 5.17 -5.81
C TYR A 104 -11.95 5.90 -4.48
N THR A 105 -12.74 6.97 -4.46
CA THR A 105 -13.17 7.65 -3.23
C THR A 105 -14.66 7.42 -2.95
N ASN A 106 -15.48 7.30 -4.01
CA ASN A 106 -16.90 6.98 -3.91
C ASN A 106 -17.12 5.50 -3.54
N LEU A 107 -17.79 5.25 -2.42
CA LEU A 107 -17.99 3.89 -1.88
C LEU A 107 -18.92 3.03 -2.75
N TRP A 108 -19.86 3.60 -3.49
CA TRP A 108 -20.71 2.86 -4.43
C TRP A 108 -19.90 2.30 -5.59
N ILE A 109 -19.04 3.15 -6.19
CA ILE A 109 -18.08 2.71 -7.21
C ILE A 109 -17.17 1.63 -6.62
N GLY A 110 -16.68 1.83 -5.40
CA GLY A 110 -15.90 0.84 -4.67
C GLY A 110 -16.60 -0.52 -4.50
N MET A 111 -17.88 -0.53 -4.15
CA MET A 111 -18.65 -1.77 -4.02
C MET A 111 -18.77 -2.51 -5.36
N VAL A 112 -19.06 -1.78 -6.44
CA VAL A 112 -19.13 -2.36 -7.80
C VAL A 112 -17.76 -2.92 -8.22
N LEU A 113 -16.69 -2.15 -8.06
CA LEU A 113 -15.33 -2.57 -8.39
C LEU A 113 -14.91 -3.81 -7.59
N LYS A 114 -15.14 -3.84 -6.28
CA LYS A 114 -14.81 -5.01 -5.44
C LYS A 114 -15.62 -6.24 -5.85
N PHE A 115 -16.89 -6.07 -6.23
CA PHE A 115 -17.71 -7.19 -6.71
C PHE A 115 -17.10 -7.84 -7.96
N PHE A 116 -16.80 -7.04 -9.00
CA PHE A 116 -16.28 -7.54 -10.28
C PHE A 116 -14.80 -7.92 -10.23
N LEU A 117 -13.97 -7.15 -9.53
CA LEU A 117 -12.52 -7.32 -9.53
C LEU A 117 -12.01 -8.17 -8.37
N HIS A 118 -12.78 -8.41 -7.31
CA HIS A 118 -12.35 -9.25 -6.19
C HIS A 118 -13.26 -10.46 -6.02
N ARG A 119 -14.56 -10.25 -5.76
CA ARG A 119 -15.49 -11.32 -5.35
C ARG A 119 -15.78 -12.34 -6.44
N ILE A 120 -16.16 -11.92 -7.65
CA ILE A 120 -16.42 -12.84 -8.76
C ILE A 120 -15.18 -13.69 -9.08
N PRO A 121 -13.98 -13.10 -9.30
CA PRO A 121 -12.78 -13.88 -9.55
C PRO A 121 -12.39 -14.80 -8.39
N ALA A 122 -12.58 -14.36 -7.14
CA ALA A 122 -12.30 -15.18 -5.97
C ALA A 122 -13.23 -16.40 -5.88
N ALA A 123 -14.53 -16.22 -6.13
CA ALA A 123 -15.50 -17.30 -6.16
C ALA A 123 -15.17 -18.32 -7.25
N LEU A 124 -14.77 -17.85 -8.44
CA LEU A 124 -14.33 -18.74 -9.52
C LEU A 124 -13.09 -19.56 -9.11
N VAL A 125 -12.08 -18.93 -8.52
CA VAL A 125 -10.89 -19.65 -8.04
C VAL A 125 -11.24 -20.64 -6.94
N ASP A 126 -12.08 -20.26 -5.98
CA ASP A 126 -12.51 -21.15 -4.89
C ASP A 126 -13.34 -22.33 -5.42
N PHE A 127 -14.19 -22.11 -6.41
CA PHE A 127 -14.92 -23.18 -7.10
C PHE A 127 -13.98 -24.17 -7.78
N LEU A 128 -12.97 -23.68 -8.50
CA LEU A 128 -11.95 -24.53 -9.13
C LEU A 128 -11.12 -25.31 -8.11
N LEU A 129 -10.82 -24.71 -6.95
CA LEU A 129 -10.15 -25.40 -5.85
C LEU A 129 -11.02 -26.54 -5.31
N ILE A 130 -12.30 -26.30 -5.07
CA ILE A 130 -13.25 -27.31 -4.59
C ILE A 130 -13.33 -28.49 -5.56
N ILE A 131 -13.49 -28.24 -6.86
CA ILE A 131 -13.51 -29.30 -7.89
C ILE A 131 -12.18 -30.08 -7.92
N SER A 132 -11.07 -29.41 -7.61
CA SER A 132 -9.75 -30.03 -7.54
C SER A 132 -9.47 -30.73 -6.19
N GLY A 133 -10.47 -30.89 -5.32
CA GLY A 133 -10.31 -31.50 -3.99
C GLY A 133 -9.53 -30.64 -2.98
N LYS A 134 -9.41 -29.34 -3.23
CA LYS A 134 -8.68 -28.37 -2.38
C LYS A 134 -9.64 -27.46 -1.64
N SER A 135 -9.24 -27.01 -0.46
CA SER A 135 -10.04 -26.09 0.35
C SER A 135 -10.12 -24.68 -0.28
N PRO A 136 -11.32 -24.06 -0.33
CA PRO A 136 -11.48 -22.69 -0.79
C PRO A 136 -10.85 -21.71 0.20
N LYS A 137 -10.22 -20.65 -0.31
CA LYS A 137 -9.47 -19.66 0.48
C LYS A 137 -9.55 -18.23 -0.04
N MET A 138 -9.82 -18.01 -1.32
CA MET A 138 -9.73 -16.70 -1.95
C MET A 138 -10.77 -15.72 -1.42
N LEU A 139 -12.02 -16.15 -1.26
CA LEU A 139 -13.07 -15.29 -0.69
C LEU A 139 -12.73 -14.86 0.75
N LYS A 140 -12.18 -15.78 1.55
CA LYS A 140 -11.72 -15.49 2.92
C LYS A 140 -10.56 -14.49 2.93
N MET A 141 -9.62 -14.63 1.99
CA MET A 141 -8.50 -13.69 1.84
C MET A 141 -8.98 -12.29 1.49
N TYR A 142 -9.92 -12.16 0.54
CA TYR A 142 -10.49 -10.85 0.20
C TYR A 142 -11.32 -10.25 1.33
N ALA A 143 -12.10 -11.03 2.07
CA ALA A 143 -12.82 -10.53 3.24
C ALA A 143 -11.86 -9.93 4.29
N LYS A 144 -10.72 -10.60 4.55
CA LYS A 144 -9.67 -10.07 5.44
C LYS A 144 -9.05 -8.78 4.90
N ALA A 145 -8.78 -8.72 3.60
CA ALA A 145 -8.22 -7.53 2.96
C ALA A 145 -9.20 -6.34 2.98
N GLU A 146 -10.48 -6.58 2.70
CA GLU A 146 -11.53 -5.55 2.77
C GLU A 146 -11.67 -5.00 4.19
N ASN A 147 -11.64 -5.86 5.22
CA ASN A 147 -11.68 -5.42 6.61
C ASN A 147 -10.48 -4.54 6.96
N MET A 148 -9.26 -4.96 6.59
CA MET A 148 -8.04 -4.18 6.84
C MET A 148 -8.10 -2.82 6.14
N MET A 149 -8.54 -2.78 4.88
CA MET A 149 -8.74 -1.55 4.11
C MET A 149 -9.79 -0.62 4.76
N GLY A 150 -10.85 -1.20 5.33
CA GLY A 150 -11.87 -0.46 6.06
C GLY A 150 -11.32 0.25 7.30
N LEU A 151 -10.43 -0.42 8.05
CA LEU A 151 -9.80 0.14 9.26
C LEU A 151 -8.92 1.36 8.97
N VAL A 152 -8.23 1.36 7.82
CA VAL A 152 -7.30 2.45 7.45
C VAL A 152 -7.96 3.55 6.62
N ARG A 153 -9.23 3.39 6.25
CA ARG A 153 -9.95 4.28 5.31
C ARG A 153 -9.84 5.76 5.67
N VAL A 154 -10.02 6.09 6.95
CA VAL A 154 -10.00 7.48 7.42
C VAL A 154 -8.63 8.12 7.16
N PHE A 155 -7.55 7.34 7.28
CA PHE A 155 -6.18 7.79 7.02
C PHE A 155 -5.88 7.84 5.51
N SER A 156 -6.40 6.90 4.71
CA SER A 156 -6.17 6.85 3.27
C SER A 156 -7.03 7.81 2.44
N THR A 157 -8.07 8.41 3.03
CA THR A 157 -8.99 9.31 2.30
C THR A 157 -9.00 10.73 2.83
N ASN A 158 -8.25 11.03 3.89
CA ASN A 158 -8.12 12.37 4.45
C ASN A 158 -6.66 12.79 4.50
N GLN A 159 -6.45 14.10 4.59
CA GLN A 159 -5.13 14.66 4.83
C GLN A 159 -5.18 15.33 6.20
N TRP A 160 -4.13 15.11 6.96
CA TRP A 160 -4.00 15.60 8.32
C TRP A 160 -2.83 16.57 8.35
N LYS A 161 -2.96 17.61 9.19
CA LYS A 161 -1.86 18.52 9.48
C LYS A 161 -1.43 18.24 10.91
N PHE A 162 -0.16 17.87 11.07
CA PHE A 162 0.42 17.58 12.38
C PHE A 162 1.44 18.66 12.72
N ASP A 163 1.51 19.01 14.00
CA ASP A 163 2.63 19.75 14.55
C ASP A 163 3.71 18.75 15.01
N ASN A 164 4.89 18.82 14.42
CA ASN A 164 6.07 18.01 14.75
C ASN A 164 7.14 18.81 15.51
N SER A 165 6.83 20.00 16.03
CA SER A 165 7.80 20.89 16.68
C SER A 165 8.62 20.21 17.78
N ASN A 166 8.02 19.32 18.57
CA ASN A 166 8.74 18.58 19.62
C ASN A 166 9.77 17.60 19.05
N THR A 167 9.45 16.95 17.93
CA THR A 167 10.33 16.01 17.22
C THR A 167 11.49 16.74 16.56
N VAL A 168 11.23 17.89 15.94
CA VAL A 168 12.27 18.76 15.36
C VAL A 168 13.23 19.26 16.46
N LYS A 169 12.68 19.72 17.58
CA LYS A 169 13.49 20.15 18.74
C LYS A 169 14.35 19.02 19.28
N LEU A 170 13.80 17.80 19.40
CA LEU A 170 14.55 16.62 19.83
C LEU A 170 15.75 16.37 18.92
N LEU A 171 15.53 16.28 17.60
CA LEU A 171 16.60 16.06 16.63
C LEU A 171 17.68 17.15 16.72
N SER A 172 17.28 18.40 16.96
CA SER A 172 18.20 19.53 17.11
C SER A 172 19.02 19.48 18.42
N SER A 173 18.49 18.85 19.47
CA SER A 173 19.18 18.71 20.77
C SER A 173 20.21 17.59 20.83
N LEU A 174 20.18 16.65 19.88
CA LEU A 174 21.17 15.58 19.78
C LEU A 174 22.54 16.15 19.42
N SER A 175 23.59 15.51 19.95
CA SER A 175 24.96 15.74 19.50
C SER A 175 25.10 15.39 18.01
N ILE A 176 26.14 15.88 17.35
CA ILE A 176 26.40 15.55 15.93
C ILE A 176 26.58 14.03 15.78
N GLU A 177 27.33 13.40 16.68
CA GLU A 177 27.58 11.95 16.69
C GLU A 177 26.27 11.15 16.85
N ASP A 178 25.41 11.54 17.80
CA ASP A 178 24.12 10.87 18.02
C ASP A 178 23.16 11.09 16.85
N ARG A 179 23.19 12.27 16.23
CA ARG A 179 22.35 12.57 15.05
C ARG A 179 22.74 11.69 13.87
N ASP A 180 24.04 11.49 13.64
CA ASP A 180 24.53 10.63 12.57
C ASP A 180 24.27 9.14 12.88
N ARG A 181 24.34 8.75 14.17
CA ARG A 181 24.11 7.36 14.59
C ARG A 181 22.63 6.97 14.62
N PHE A 182 21.78 7.89 15.05
CA PHE A 182 20.33 7.72 15.19
C PHE A 182 19.63 8.66 14.22
N GLU A 183 19.94 8.55 12.93
CA GLU A 183 19.30 9.38 11.92
C GLU A 183 17.79 9.05 11.82
N PHE A 184 16.95 10.06 12.04
CA PHE A 184 15.50 10.02 11.80
C PHE A 184 14.96 11.35 11.24
N GLY A 185 15.85 12.21 10.73
CA GLY A 185 15.45 13.45 10.09
C GLY A 185 14.83 13.19 8.72
N MET A 186 13.65 13.74 8.46
CA MET A 186 12.96 13.57 7.17
C MET A 186 13.19 14.73 6.20
N VAL A 187 13.88 15.80 6.61
CA VAL A 187 14.19 16.93 5.72
C VAL A 187 15.02 16.45 4.55
N ASN A 188 14.58 16.75 3.32
CA ASN A 188 15.20 16.27 2.06
C ASN A 188 15.27 14.73 1.93
N PHE A 189 14.37 13.99 2.59
CA PHE A 189 14.32 12.53 2.49
C PHE A 189 14.18 12.08 1.03
N ASP A 190 15.04 11.16 0.59
CA ASP A 190 15.05 10.64 -0.78
C ASP A 190 13.95 9.58 -0.98
N TRP A 191 12.75 10.07 -1.30
CA TRP A 191 11.60 9.23 -1.63
C TRP A 191 11.85 8.26 -2.78
N LYS A 192 12.64 8.64 -3.77
CA LYS A 192 12.92 7.80 -4.94
C LYS A 192 13.74 6.59 -4.52
N SER A 193 14.81 6.79 -3.74
CA SER A 193 15.61 5.72 -3.18
C SER A 193 14.80 4.83 -2.23
N TYR A 194 13.97 5.43 -1.37
CA TYR A 194 13.11 4.68 -0.46
C TYR A 194 12.08 3.80 -1.19
N ILE A 195 11.39 4.34 -2.19
CA ILE A 195 10.40 3.60 -2.99
C ILE A 195 11.07 2.43 -3.71
N LYS A 196 12.23 2.68 -4.34
CA LYS A 196 13.02 1.64 -4.99
C LYS A 196 13.40 0.53 -4.00
N THR A 197 14.02 0.90 -2.89
CA THR A 197 14.46 -0.04 -1.85
C THR A 197 13.30 -0.83 -1.28
N SER A 198 12.16 -0.18 -1.03
CA SER A 198 10.93 -0.82 -0.56
C SER A 198 10.39 -1.83 -1.57
N TYR A 199 10.32 -1.46 -2.86
CA TYR A 199 9.86 -2.34 -3.93
C TYR A 199 10.69 -3.62 -4.04
N TYR A 200 12.01 -3.49 -4.13
CA TYR A 200 12.91 -4.66 -4.22
C TYR A 200 13.00 -5.42 -2.90
N GLY A 201 12.86 -4.73 -1.76
CA GLY A 201 12.75 -5.34 -0.44
C GLY A 201 11.53 -6.25 -0.32
N ILE A 202 10.37 -5.82 -0.85
CA ILE A 202 9.17 -6.68 -0.93
C ILE A 202 9.45 -7.91 -1.78
N ARG A 203 10.04 -7.75 -2.97
CA ARG A 203 10.36 -8.90 -3.84
C ARG A 203 11.28 -9.90 -3.12
N LYS A 204 12.36 -9.42 -2.52
CA LYS A 204 13.37 -10.26 -1.87
C LYS A 204 12.86 -10.91 -0.58
N HIS A 205 12.29 -10.12 0.33
CA HIS A 205 12.03 -10.58 1.70
C HIS A 205 10.60 -11.11 1.91
N ILE A 206 9.63 -10.60 1.15
CA ILE A 206 8.22 -10.97 1.30
C ILE A 206 7.84 -12.03 0.27
N LEU A 207 8.15 -11.75 -1.00
CA LEU A 207 7.88 -12.68 -2.09
C LEU A 207 8.99 -13.73 -2.26
N LYS A 208 10.08 -13.63 -1.49
CA LYS A 208 11.17 -14.62 -1.50
C LYS A 208 11.69 -14.88 -2.92
N GLU A 209 11.81 -13.81 -3.71
CA GLU A 209 12.26 -13.87 -5.10
C GLU A 209 13.72 -13.45 -5.24
N GLU A 210 14.49 -14.24 -5.98
CA GLU A 210 15.84 -13.91 -6.42
C GLU A 210 15.83 -13.00 -7.65
N ILE A 211 16.78 -12.08 -7.76
CA ILE A 211 16.89 -11.17 -8.92
C ILE A 211 17.09 -11.95 -10.23
N SER A 212 17.74 -13.11 -10.17
CA SER A 212 17.97 -13.99 -11.32
C SER A 212 16.68 -14.53 -11.96
N ASN A 213 15.53 -14.41 -11.30
CA ASN A 213 14.25 -14.87 -11.84
C ASN A 213 13.59 -13.89 -12.85
N LEU A 214 14.21 -12.73 -13.10
CA LEU A 214 13.59 -11.59 -13.76
C LEU A 214 13.06 -11.90 -15.16
N ASP A 215 13.77 -12.69 -15.96
CA ASP A 215 13.34 -13.05 -17.31
C ASP A 215 12.08 -13.93 -17.29
N LYS A 216 12.01 -14.88 -16.35
CA LYS A 216 10.82 -15.71 -16.13
C LYS A 216 9.65 -14.84 -15.66
N ALA A 217 9.92 -13.90 -14.76
CA ALA A 217 8.92 -12.99 -14.24
C ALA A 217 8.34 -12.08 -15.34
N ARG A 218 9.19 -11.48 -16.18
CA ARG A 218 8.79 -10.68 -17.36
C ARG A 218 7.99 -11.51 -18.36
N SER A 219 8.43 -12.73 -18.64
CA SER A 219 7.69 -13.65 -19.54
C SER A 219 6.29 -13.98 -19.01
N LYS A 220 6.18 -14.32 -17.72
CA LYS A 220 4.88 -14.53 -17.06
C LYS A 220 4.02 -13.26 -17.11
N ASN A 221 4.61 -12.10 -16.83
CA ASN A 221 3.89 -10.83 -16.85
C ASN A 221 3.30 -10.51 -18.23
N ARG A 222 4.05 -10.78 -19.33
CA ARG A 222 3.51 -10.65 -20.70
C ARG A 222 2.32 -11.56 -20.96
N LYS A 223 2.34 -12.81 -20.46
CA LYS A 223 1.18 -13.72 -20.57
C LYS A 223 -0.02 -13.18 -19.80
N LEU A 224 0.20 -12.69 -18.59
CA LEU A 224 -0.84 -12.07 -17.77
C LEU A 224 -1.41 -10.80 -18.43
N PHE A 225 -0.58 -10.00 -19.09
CA PHE A 225 -1.01 -8.83 -19.86
C PHE A 225 -2.00 -9.23 -20.96
N TRP A 226 -1.64 -10.21 -21.80
CA TRP A 226 -2.53 -10.67 -22.87
C TRP A 226 -3.82 -11.30 -22.34
N LEU A 227 -3.73 -12.10 -21.27
CA LEU A 227 -4.91 -12.61 -20.58
C LEU A 227 -5.81 -11.48 -20.08
N HIS A 228 -5.24 -10.45 -19.48
CA HIS A 228 -5.99 -9.29 -18.99
C HIS A 228 -6.68 -8.53 -20.14
N LYS A 229 -5.96 -8.27 -21.24
CA LYS A 229 -6.54 -7.64 -22.44
C LYS A 229 -7.67 -8.48 -23.05
N PHE A 230 -7.48 -9.80 -23.12
CA PHE A 230 -8.52 -10.72 -23.57
C PHE A 230 -9.76 -10.65 -22.67
N CYS A 231 -9.60 -10.69 -21.35
CA CYS A 231 -10.72 -10.54 -20.41
C CYS A 231 -11.45 -9.20 -20.57
N ILE A 232 -10.73 -8.10 -20.81
CA ILE A 232 -11.35 -6.79 -21.08
C ILE A 232 -12.19 -6.84 -22.35
N VAL A 233 -11.65 -7.38 -23.44
CA VAL A 233 -12.38 -7.49 -24.73
C VAL A 233 -13.63 -8.35 -24.55
N LEU A 234 -13.53 -9.50 -23.88
CA LEU A 234 -14.68 -10.36 -23.58
C LEU A 234 -15.73 -9.65 -22.74
N PHE A 235 -15.32 -8.86 -21.74
CA PHE A 235 -16.23 -8.10 -20.90
C PHE A 235 -17.04 -7.08 -21.72
N PHE A 236 -16.37 -6.29 -22.57
CA PHE A 236 -17.06 -5.33 -23.44
C PHE A 236 -17.94 -6.04 -24.48
N TYR A 237 -17.49 -7.15 -25.05
CA TYR A 237 -18.31 -7.96 -25.95
C TYR A 237 -19.59 -8.44 -25.27
N PHE A 238 -19.51 -8.96 -24.04
CA PHE A 238 -20.67 -9.40 -23.28
C PHE A 238 -21.66 -8.26 -22.98
N ILE A 239 -21.15 -7.07 -22.63
CA ILE A 239 -21.99 -5.87 -22.45
C ILE A 239 -22.71 -5.52 -23.75
N LEU A 240 -22.01 -5.51 -24.89
CA LEU A 240 -22.63 -5.21 -26.20
C LEU A 240 -23.73 -6.22 -26.54
N GLN A 241 -23.53 -7.50 -26.25
CA GLN A 241 -24.54 -8.54 -26.47
C GLN A 241 -25.77 -8.36 -25.56
N LEU A 242 -25.57 -8.02 -24.28
CA LEU A 242 -26.65 -7.69 -23.36
C LEU A 242 -27.45 -6.48 -23.84
N CYS A 243 -26.78 -5.40 -24.24
CA CYS A 243 -27.42 -4.21 -24.78
C CYS A 243 -28.24 -4.54 -26.04
N TRP A 244 -27.68 -5.32 -26.96
CA TRP A 244 -28.37 -5.75 -28.17
C TRP A 244 -29.61 -6.59 -27.86
N MET A 245 -29.52 -7.51 -26.90
CA MET A 245 -30.66 -8.32 -26.45
C MET A 245 -31.76 -7.46 -25.83
N CYS A 246 -31.40 -6.47 -25.00
CA CYS A 246 -32.36 -5.53 -24.42
C CYS A 246 -33.05 -4.67 -25.50
N ILE A 247 -32.30 -4.15 -26.47
CA ILE A 247 -32.87 -3.38 -27.59
C ILE A 247 -33.84 -4.25 -28.38
N ARG A 248 -33.44 -5.47 -28.72
CA ARG A 248 -34.33 -6.42 -29.42
C ARG A 248 -35.61 -6.66 -28.64
N TYR A 249 -35.51 -6.94 -27.34
CA TYR A 249 -36.66 -7.18 -26.48
C TYR A 249 -37.61 -5.99 -26.47
N ILE A 250 -37.09 -4.76 -26.34
CA ILE A 250 -37.89 -3.52 -26.35
C ILE A 250 -38.53 -3.27 -27.72
N CYS A 251 -37.82 -3.52 -28.83
CA CYS A 251 -38.34 -3.31 -30.18
C CYS A 251 -39.29 -4.41 -30.68
N THR A 252 -39.38 -5.55 -29.98
CA THR A 252 -40.36 -6.61 -30.27
C THR A 252 -41.71 -6.41 -29.57
N PHE A 253 -41.86 -5.35 -28.77
CA PHE A 253 -43.14 -4.85 -28.25
C PHE A 253 -43.51 -3.54 -28.95
#